data_AF-A0A6I6H7A6-F1
#
_entry.id   AF-A0A6I6H7A6-F1
#
_cell.length_a   1.000
_cell.length_b   1.000
_cell.length_c   1.000
_cell.angle_alpha   90.00
_cell.angle_beta   90.00
_cell.angle_gamma   90.00
#
_symmetry.space_group_name_H-M   'P 1'
#
loop_
_entity.id
_entity.type
_entity.pdbx_description
1 polymer ?
#
loop_
_entity_poly.entity_id
_entity_poly.type
_entity_poly.pdbx_seq_one_letter_code
_entity_poly.pdbx_strand_id
1 'polypeptide(L)'
;MPSSHLDPLRRVIEQLQVAAAPEPWQLKTRSTIAGLLEIGFDRDSELLLVASSSGRSVIDCQTGEKVARDRTDNLGSDRHLETRGIGPLHERVIRMAGINGGGLPLATADGWMVEDIVLAWPEQHLLLVEPGSWLHGARYNRPALFHKLGVELEVRAFGFSYTGLSLVIATAGEIVVYGRCGKSLSA
;
A
#
# COMPACT_ATOMS: atom_id res chain seq x y z
N MET A 1 -30.58 1.73 0.58
CA MET A 1 -30.82 2.51 1.81
C MET A 1 -30.23 3.90 1.61
N PRO A 2 -30.90 5.00 1.99
CA PRO A 2 -30.30 6.33 1.86
C PRO A 2 -29.14 6.46 2.86
N SER A 3 -27.93 6.62 2.34
CA SER A 3 -26.69 6.77 3.12
C SER A 3 -26.49 8.19 3.65
N SER A 4 -27.57 8.91 3.97
CA SER A 4 -27.54 10.37 4.20
C SER A 4 -26.62 10.80 5.35
N HIS A 5 -26.37 9.90 6.31
CA HIS A 5 -25.45 10.14 7.42
C HIS A 5 -23.96 10.02 7.03
N LEU A 6 -23.65 9.43 5.87
CA LEU A 6 -22.30 9.35 5.30
C LEU A 6 -22.00 10.53 4.37
N ASP A 7 -23.03 11.25 3.90
CA ASP A 7 -22.90 12.38 2.97
C ASP A 7 -21.86 13.43 3.41
N PRO A 8 -21.73 13.78 4.70
CA PRO A 8 -20.68 14.73 5.11
C PRO A 8 -19.27 14.20 4.87
N LEU A 9 -18.97 12.95 5.27
CA LEU A 9 -17.65 12.34 5.07
C LEU A 9 -17.36 12.14 3.58
N ARG A 10 -18.37 11.69 2.82
CA ARG A 10 -18.27 11.54 1.37
C ARG A 10 -17.84 12.86 0.72
N ARG A 11 -18.49 13.98 1.03
CA ARG A 11 -18.13 15.31 0.49
C ARG A 11 -16.73 15.74 0.89
N VAL A 12 -16.32 15.49 2.12
CA VAL A 12 -14.95 15.80 2.58
C VAL A 12 -13.94 15.01 1.75
N ILE A 13 -14.14 13.71 1.56
CA ILE A 13 -13.25 12.88 0.75
C ILE A 13 -13.27 13.35 -0.70
N GLU A 14 -14.43 13.64 -1.32
CA GLU A 14 -14.52 14.12 -2.70
C GLU A 14 -13.74 15.44 -2.91
N GLN A 15 -13.85 16.38 -1.97
CA GLN A 15 -13.22 17.71 -2.06
C GLN A 15 -11.72 17.72 -1.74
N LEU A 16 -11.25 16.75 -0.95
CA LEU A 16 -9.84 16.67 -0.55
C LEU A 16 -8.94 16.50 -1.78
N GLN A 17 -7.92 17.34 -1.92
CA GLN A 17 -6.99 17.26 -3.05
C GLN A 17 -6.01 16.11 -2.86
N VAL A 18 -5.59 15.50 -3.96
CA VAL A 18 -4.50 14.51 -3.94
C VAL A 18 -3.19 15.24 -3.60
N ALA A 19 -2.44 14.72 -2.65
CA ALA A 19 -1.15 15.27 -2.24
C ALA A 19 -0.15 14.15 -1.94
N ALA A 20 1.14 14.50 -1.89
CA ALA A 20 2.16 13.60 -1.38
C ALA A 20 1.85 13.24 0.09
N ALA A 21 2.27 12.04 0.50
CA ALA A 21 2.14 11.65 1.90
C ALA A 21 2.88 12.65 2.81
N PRO A 22 2.28 13.06 3.94
CA PRO A 22 2.91 13.96 4.89
C PRO A 22 4.07 13.27 5.62
N GLU A 23 4.88 14.05 6.32
CA GLU A 23 5.84 13.51 7.31
C GLU A 23 5.13 12.51 8.26
N PRO A 24 5.77 11.38 8.60
CA PRO A 24 7.17 11.02 8.35
C PRO A 24 7.43 10.31 7.00
N TRP A 25 6.43 10.24 6.12
CA TRP A 25 6.50 9.45 4.89
C TRP A 25 7.22 10.21 3.78
N GLN A 26 8.27 9.59 3.24
CA GLN A 26 9.05 10.15 2.15
C GLN A 26 8.89 9.28 0.92
N LEU A 27 8.64 9.89 -0.24
CA LEU A 27 8.62 9.17 -1.51
C LEU A 27 10.01 8.58 -1.77
N LYS A 28 10.10 7.25 -1.88
CA LYS A 28 11.34 6.52 -2.17
C LYS A 28 11.47 6.16 -3.63
N THR A 29 10.38 5.69 -4.24
CA THR A 29 10.35 5.43 -5.68
C THR A 29 8.93 5.51 -6.23
N ARG A 30 8.84 5.88 -7.50
CA ARG A 30 7.65 5.79 -8.34
C ARG A 30 8.08 5.14 -9.64
N SER A 31 7.54 3.97 -9.94
CA SER A 31 7.99 3.14 -11.06
C SER A 31 6.82 2.62 -11.86
N THR A 32 6.85 2.83 -13.18
CA THR A 32 5.92 2.20 -14.10
C THR A 32 6.21 0.70 -14.19
N ILE A 33 5.16 -0.12 -14.09
CA ILE A 33 5.22 -1.56 -14.17
C ILE A 33 4.16 -2.04 -15.16
N ALA A 34 4.61 -2.60 -16.28
CA ALA A 34 3.70 -3.21 -17.24
C ALA A 34 3.03 -4.44 -16.61
N GLY A 35 1.70 -4.42 -16.52
CA GLY A 35 0.88 -5.54 -16.08
C GLY A 35 1.27 -6.03 -14.69
N LEU A 36 1.37 -5.13 -13.70
CA LEU A 36 1.55 -5.53 -12.31
C LEU A 36 0.41 -6.46 -11.92
N LEU A 37 0.70 -7.59 -11.27
CA LEU A 37 -0.30 -8.58 -10.90
C LEU A 37 -0.56 -8.57 -9.40
N GLU A 38 0.51 -8.64 -8.63
CA GLU A 38 0.49 -8.77 -7.18
C GLU A 38 1.82 -8.32 -6.58
N ILE A 39 1.78 -7.94 -5.31
CA ILE A 39 2.95 -7.58 -4.51
C ILE A 39 2.86 -8.19 -3.12
N GLY A 40 3.99 -8.31 -2.43
CA GLY A 40 4.01 -8.81 -1.06
C GLY A 40 5.28 -8.42 -0.33
N PHE A 41 5.14 -8.02 0.93
CA PHE A 41 6.27 -7.71 1.79
C PHE A 41 6.84 -8.97 2.44
N ASP A 42 8.16 -9.01 2.57
CA ASP A 42 8.79 -9.86 3.56
C ASP A 42 8.31 -9.49 4.97
N ARG A 43 8.26 -10.48 5.87
CA ARG A 43 7.72 -10.29 7.23
C ARG A 43 8.69 -9.55 8.15
N ASP A 44 9.99 -9.67 7.88
CA ASP A 44 11.06 -9.26 8.79
C ASP A 44 11.88 -8.08 8.23
N SER A 45 11.56 -7.58 7.04
CA SER A 45 12.31 -6.55 6.33
C SER A 45 11.44 -5.67 5.43
N GLU A 46 12.05 -4.62 4.87
CA GLU A 46 11.39 -3.70 3.94
C GLU A 46 11.54 -4.11 2.48
N LEU A 47 11.78 -5.41 2.23
CA LEU A 47 11.85 -5.95 0.88
C LEU A 47 10.45 -6.28 0.37
N LEU A 48 10.13 -5.77 -0.81
CA LEU A 48 8.87 -6.00 -1.50
C LEU A 48 9.09 -6.88 -2.72
N LEU A 49 8.48 -8.06 -2.71
CA LEU A 49 8.36 -8.90 -3.90
C LEU A 49 7.25 -8.33 -4.80
N VAL A 50 7.58 -8.18 -6.08
CA VAL A 50 6.69 -7.64 -7.10
C VAL A 50 6.59 -8.65 -8.24
N ALA A 51 5.38 -9.10 -8.57
CA ALA A 51 5.13 -9.98 -9.70
C ALA A 51 4.30 -9.26 -10.76
N SER A 52 4.79 -9.25 -12.00
CA SER A 52 4.10 -8.65 -13.15
C SER A 52 4.15 -9.58 -14.36
N SER A 53 3.46 -9.21 -15.43
CA SER A 53 3.46 -9.97 -16.70
C SER A 53 4.85 -10.17 -17.33
N SER A 54 5.87 -9.43 -16.85
CA SER A 54 7.25 -9.51 -17.34
C SER A 54 8.21 -10.25 -16.40
N GLY A 55 7.68 -10.92 -15.38
CA GLY A 55 8.42 -11.65 -14.36
C GLY A 55 8.39 -10.95 -12.99
N ARG A 56 9.37 -11.29 -12.14
CA ARG A 56 9.39 -10.88 -10.72
C ARG A 56 10.56 -9.96 -10.41
N SER A 57 10.39 -9.06 -9.46
CA SER A 57 11.49 -8.24 -8.92
C SER A 57 11.36 -8.09 -7.41
N VAL A 58 12.47 -7.78 -6.76
CA VAL A 58 12.48 -7.33 -5.37
C VAL A 58 12.89 -5.86 -5.33
N ILE A 59 12.12 -5.06 -4.62
CA ILE A 59 12.41 -3.65 -4.34
C ILE A 59 12.78 -3.55 -2.86
N ASP A 60 13.88 -2.85 -2.55
CA ASP A 60 14.12 -2.36 -1.19
C ASP A 60 13.33 -1.07 -1.01
N CYS A 61 12.31 -1.10 -0.16
CA CYS A 61 11.40 0.03 0.01
C CYS A 61 12.01 1.20 0.79
N GLN A 62 13.12 1.02 1.50
CA GLN A 62 13.79 2.12 2.20
C GLN A 62 14.67 2.94 1.27
N THR A 63 15.30 2.29 0.29
CA THR A 63 16.14 2.95 -0.73
C THR A 63 15.37 3.28 -2.01
N GLY A 64 14.30 2.54 -2.29
CA GLY A 64 13.56 2.60 -3.55
C GLY A 64 14.22 1.81 -4.69
N GLU A 65 15.31 1.10 -4.43
CA GLU A 65 16.09 0.39 -5.46
C GLU A 65 15.55 -1.01 -5.77
N LYS A 66 15.67 -1.42 -7.03
CA LYS A 66 15.38 -2.79 -7.46
C LYS A 66 16.60 -3.67 -7.24
N VAL A 67 16.57 -4.49 -6.19
CA VAL A 67 17.70 -5.31 -5.72
C VAL A 67 17.73 -6.72 -6.31
N ALA A 68 16.65 -7.17 -6.96
CA ALA A 68 16.63 -8.42 -7.72
C ALA A 68 15.65 -8.36 -8.89
N ARG A 69 15.94 -9.10 -9.96
CA ARG A 69 15.06 -9.24 -11.13
C ARG A 69 15.16 -10.64 -11.71
N ASP A 70 14.00 -11.24 -11.92
CA ASP A 70 13.79 -12.48 -12.66
C ASP A 70 12.82 -12.21 -13.81
N ARG A 71 13.18 -12.64 -15.02
CA ARG A 71 12.39 -12.41 -16.25
C ARG A 71 11.63 -13.66 -16.73
N THR A 72 11.62 -14.74 -15.95
CA THR A 72 10.81 -15.90 -16.29
C THR A 72 9.32 -15.55 -16.28
N ASP A 73 8.57 -16.17 -17.18
CA ASP A 73 7.11 -16.11 -17.25
C ASP A 73 6.42 -16.87 -16.11
N ASN A 74 7.12 -17.81 -15.46
CA ASN A 74 6.63 -18.48 -14.27
C ASN A 74 6.70 -17.57 -13.04
N LEU A 75 5.54 -17.00 -12.67
CA LEU A 75 5.41 -16.15 -11.49
C LEU A 75 5.41 -16.92 -10.18
N GLY A 76 5.15 -18.23 -10.21
CA GLY A 76 5.18 -19.08 -9.02
C GLY A 76 4.15 -18.73 -7.94
N SER A 77 3.15 -17.91 -8.27
CA SER A 77 2.02 -17.59 -7.39
C SER A 77 1.07 -18.77 -7.31
N ASP A 78 0.81 -19.24 -6.11
CA ASP A 78 -0.07 -20.38 -5.87
C ASP A 78 -1.52 -19.96 -5.60
N ARG A 79 -2.41 -20.94 -5.45
CA ARG A 79 -3.82 -20.71 -5.10
C ARG A 79 -4.03 -20.21 -3.67
N HIS A 80 -2.98 -20.12 -2.87
CA HIS A 80 -2.99 -19.75 -1.46
C HIS A 80 -2.52 -18.31 -1.23
N LEU A 81 -2.37 -17.53 -2.31
CA LEU A 81 -1.90 -16.14 -2.25
C LEU A 81 -0.47 -16.06 -1.69
N GLU A 82 0.37 -17.04 -2.03
CA GLU A 82 1.75 -17.12 -1.61
C GLU A 82 2.67 -17.35 -2.81
N THR A 83 3.85 -16.71 -2.79
CA THR A 83 4.86 -16.81 -3.85
C THR A 83 6.24 -16.96 -3.22
N ARG A 84 7.04 -17.90 -3.75
CA ARG A 84 8.46 -18.01 -3.35
C ARG A 84 9.23 -16.78 -3.83
N GLY A 85 9.99 -16.17 -2.92
CA GLY A 85 10.80 -15.01 -3.23
C GLY A 85 11.96 -15.32 -4.19
N ILE A 86 12.67 -14.27 -4.59
CA ILE A 86 13.85 -14.33 -5.46
C ILE A 86 14.98 -13.49 -4.86
N GLY A 87 16.21 -13.68 -5.34
CA GLY A 87 17.37 -12.92 -4.88
C GLY A 87 17.50 -12.95 -3.34
N PRO A 88 17.50 -11.82 -2.63
CA PRO A 88 17.60 -11.80 -1.17
C PRO A 88 16.42 -12.49 -0.45
N LEU A 89 15.30 -12.75 -1.14
CA LEU A 89 14.12 -13.43 -0.60
C LEU A 89 14.00 -14.91 -1.05
N HIS A 90 15.00 -15.51 -1.69
CA HIS A 90 14.88 -16.83 -2.34
C HIS A 90 14.45 -17.99 -1.42
N GLU A 91 14.77 -17.92 -0.13
CA GLU A 91 14.38 -18.92 0.89
C GLU A 91 13.04 -18.59 1.56
N ARG A 92 12.43 -17.45 1.23
CA ARG A 92 11.20 -16.96 1.85
C ARG A 92 9.98 -17.28 0.99
N VAL A 93 8.86 -17.52 1.66
CA VAL A 93 7.53 -17.57 1.06
C VAL A 93 6.81 -16.28 1.45
N ILE A 94 6.40 -15.52 0.44
CA ILE A 94 5.83 -14.18 0.60
C ILE A 94 4.33 -14.26 0.40
N ARG A 95 3.57 -13.63 1.30
CA ARG A 95 2.13 -13.45 1.12
C ARG A 95 1.86 -12.32 0.15
N MET A 96 1.03 -12.60 -0.84
CA MET A 96 0.78 -11.73 -1.96
C MET A 96 -0.61 -11.08 -1.84
N ALA A 97 -0.68 -9.84 -2.31
CA ALA A 97 -1.89 -9.05 -2.46
C ALA A 97 -1.95 -8.55 -3.91
N GLY A 98 -3.09 -8.73 -4.58
CA GLY A 98 -3.23 -8.37 -5.99
C GLY A 98 -4.53 -8.81 -6.62
N ILE A 99 -4.46 -9.11 -7.91
CA ILE A 99 -5.63 -9.47 -8.75
C ILE A 99 -6.41 -10.69 -8.24
N ASN A 100 -5.75 -11.59 -7.52
CA ASN A 100 -6.36 -12.80 -6.97
C ASN A 100 -6.89 -12.61 -5.53
N GLY A 101 -6.79 -11.40 -4.97
CA GLY A 101 -7.15 -11.08 -3.59
C GLY A 101 -5.92 -10.91 -2.69
N GLY A 102 -6.10 -11.18 -1.40
CA GLY A 102 -5.08 -10.97 -0.37
C GLY A 102 -5.20 -9.60 0.30
N GLY A 103 -4.14 -9.17 0.96
CA GLY A 103 -4.10 -7.87 1.63
C GLY A 103 -2.73 -7.57 2.23
N LEU A 104 -2.42 -6.28 2.32
CA LEU A 104 -1.29 -5.77 3.08
C LEU A 104 -1.76 -5.32 4.48
N PRO A 105 -0.85 -5.22 5.46
CA PRO A 105 -1.13 -4.53 6.71
C PRO A 105 -1.81 -3.17 6.49
N LEU A 106 -2.95 -2.98 7.14
CA LEU A 106 -3.75 -1.75 7.02
C LEU A 106 -3.40 -0.69 8.07
N ALA A 107 -2.60 -1.05 9.07
CA ALA A 107 -2.19 -0.16 10.14
C ALA A 107 -0.76 -0.45 10.60
N THR A 108 -0.09 0.58 11.10
CA THR A 108 1.23 0.48 11.74
C THR A 108 1.09 0.47 13.26
N ALA A 109 2.12 -0.01 13.96
CA ALA A 109 2.13 -0.07 15.43
C ALA A 109 2.01 1.31 16.11
N ASP A 110 2.46 2.37 15.44
CA ASP A 110 2.35 3.76 15.91
C ASP A 110 1.06 4.47 15.45
N GLY A 111 0.11 3.73 14.88
CA GLY A 111 -1.26 4.17 14.69
C GLY A 111 -1.60 4.81 13.35
N TRP A 112 -0.69 4.81 12.37
CA TRP A 112 -1.07 5.17 11.00
C TRP A 112 -1.98 4.10 10.44
N MET A 113 -2.98 4.49 9.65
CA MET A 113 -3.89 3.57 8.98
C MET A 113 -4.06 3.95 7.52
N VAL A 114 -4.38 2.97 6.68
CA VAL A 114 -4.82 3.19 5.30
C VAL A 114 -6.28 2.81 5.14
N GLU A 115 -6.97 3.57 4.29
CA GLU A 115 -8.36 3.32 3.93
C GLU A 115 -8.50 3.42 2.41
N ASP A 116 -9.10 2.39 1.80
CA ASP A 116 -9.42 2.35 0.38
C ASP A 116 -10.95 2.47 0.23
N ILE A 117 -11.40 3.59 -0.34
CA ILE A 117 -12.81 3.95 -0.38
C ILE A 117 -13.27 4.13 -1.82
N VAL A 118 -14.32 3.40 -2.19
CA VAL A 118 -15.01 3.56 -3.47
C VAL A 118 -16.26 4.43 -3.28
N LEU A 119 -16.22 5.68 -3.76
CA LEU A 119 -17.36 6.60 -3.70
C LEU A 119 -18.18 6.61 -4.99
N ALA A 120 -17.49 6.44 -6.13
CA ALA A 120 -18.06 6.32 -7.45
C ALA A 120 -17.23 5.30 -8.24
N TRP A 121 -17.67 4.03 -8.23
CA TRP A 121 -16.99 2.97 -8.96
C TRP A 121 -16.75 3.38 -10.42
N PRO A 122 -15.56 3.13 -11.01
CA PRO A 122 -14.45 2.30 -10.50
C PRO A 122 -13.38 3.03 -9.69
N GLU A 123 -13.59 4.29 -9.30
CA GLU A 123 -12.55 5.08 -8.62
C GLU A 123 -12.34 4.65 -7.16
N GLN A 124 -11.08 4.40 -6.81
CA GLN A 124 -10.62 4.07 -5.46
C GLN A 124 -9.87 5.26 -4.86
N HIS A 125 -10.43 5.86 -3.80
CA HIS A 125 -9.79 6.92 -3.04
C HIS A 125 -8.88 6.31 -1.97
N LEU A 126 -7.57 6.48 -2.16
CA LEU A 126 -6.55 5.91 -1.28
C LEU A 126 -6.17 6.95 -0.22
N LEU A 127 -6.56 6.68 1.03
CA LEU A 127 -6.40 7.59 2.14
C LEU A 127 -5.37 7.08 3.14
N LEU A 128 -4.57 8.01 3.66
CA LEU A 128 -3.67 7.78 4.79
C LEU A 128 -4.18 8.56 5.99
N VAL A 129 -4.53 7.85 7.05
CA VAL A 129 -5.10 8.40 8.28
C VAL A 129 -4.01 8.56 9.33
N GLU A 130 -3.95 9.74 9.96
CA GLU A 130 -2.95 10.03 11.00
C GLU A 130 -3.23 9.28 12.31
N PRO A 131 -2.18 9.01 13.11
CA PRO A 131 -2.32 8.41 14.43
C PRO A 131 -3.36 9.10 15.32
N GLY A 132 -4.24 8.31 15.93
CA GLY A 132 -5.32 8.81 16.79
C GLY A 132 -6.49 9.46 16.04
N SER A 133 -6.44 9.52 14.72
CA SER A 133 -7.57 9.91 13.87
C SER A 133 -8.30 8.68 13.34
N TRP A 134 -9.57 8.87 12.99
CA TRP A 134 -10.31 7.93 12.15
C TRP A 134 -11.24 8.73 11.22
N LEU A 135 -11.72 8.11 10.14
CA LEU A 135 -12.51 8.81 9.11
C LEU A 135 -13.79 9.48 9.67
N HIS A 136 -14.47 8.83 10.60
CA HIS A 136 -15.70 9.34 11.20
C HIS A 136 -15.50 10.28 12.41
N GLY A 137 -14.29 10.79 12.64
CA GLY A 137 -13.91 11.47 13.89
C GLY A 137 -14.73 12.71 14.15
N ALA A 138 -14.90 13.54 13.12
CA ALA A 138 -15.66 14.78 13.18
C ALA A 138 -17.11 14.55 13.68
N ARG A 139 -17.73 13.43 13.31
CA ARG A 139 -19.11 13.10 13.76
C ARG A 139 -19.21 12.85 15.26
N TYR A 140 -18.11 12.40 15.87
CA TYR A 140 -18.05 12.04 17.29
C TYR A 140 -17.19 13.02 18.11
N ASN A 141 -16.89 14.20 17.57
CA ASN A 141 -16.00 15.19 18.19
C ASN A 141 -14.61 14.60 18.55
N ARG A 142 -14.06 13.82 17.62
CA ARG A 142 -12.73 13.20 17.68
C ARG A 142 -11.87 13.64 16.48
N PRO A 143 -10.54 13.50 16.54
CA PRO A 143 -9.67 13.78 15.40
C PRO A 143 -10.06 12.98 14.15
N ALA A 144 -10.04 13.64 12.99
CA ALA A 144 -10.35 13.06 11.68
C ALA A 144 -9.35 13.58 10.62
N LEU A 145 -8.06 13.50 10.94
CA LEU A 145 -6.99 13.93 10.05
C LEU A 145 -6.62 12.77 9.12
N PHE A 146 -6.80 12.98 7.82
CA PHE A 146 -6.41 12.04 6.78
C PHE A 146 -6.03 12.78 5.50
N HIS A 147 -5.20 12.12 4.70
CA HIS A 147 -4.60 12.64 3.48
C HIS A 147 -5.02 11.77 2.31
N LYS A 148 -5.43 12.37 1.19
CA LYS A 148 -5.72 11.63 -0.04
C LYS A 148 -4.43 11.47 -0.83
N LEU A 149 -3.94 10.25 -0.94
CA LEU A 149 -2.70 9.94 -1.65
C LEU A 149 -2.93 9.66 -3.14
N GLY A 150 -4.15 9.27 -3.52
CA GLY A 150 -4.51 9.00 -4.90
C GLY A 150 -6.01 8.81 -5.11
N VAL A 151 -6.43 8.97 -6.36
CA VAL A 151 -7.71 8.47 -6.87
C VAL A 151 -7.36 7.57 -8.04
N GLU A 152 -7.38 6.27 -7.81
CA GLU A 152 -6.77 5.29 -8.70
C GLU A 152 -7.83 4.35 -9.29
N LEU A 153 -7.46 3.75 -10.41
CA LEU A 153 -8.18 2.65 -11.04
C LEU A 153 -7.32 1.38 -10.95
N GLU A 154 -7.95 0.22 -10.95
CA GLU A 154 -7.27 -1.09 -10.96
C GLU A 154 -6.20 -1.24 -9.85
N VAL A 155 -6.53 -0.80 -8.63
CA VAL A 155 -5.64 -0.97 -7.47
C VAL A 155 -5.44 -2.46 -7.21
N ARG A 156 -4.17 -2.88 -7.17
CA ARG A 156 -3.76 -4.26 -6.84
C ARG A 156 -3.53 -4.42 -5.35
N ALA A 157 -2.93 -3.42 -4.71
CA ALA A 157 -2.74 -3.40 -3.28
C ALA A 157 -2.46 -1.97 -2.79
N PHE A 158 -2.87 -1.70 -1.56
CA PHE A 158 -2.56 -0.47 -0.83
C PHE A 158 -2.37 -0.82 0.64
N GLY A 159 -1.21 -0.45 1.21
CA GLY A 159 -0.93 -0.72 2.63
C GLY A 159 0.55 -0.75 2.98
N PHE A 160 0.81 -1.13 4.23
CA PHE A 160 2.13 -1.02 4.85
C PHE A 160 2.95 -2.31 4.75
N SER A 161 4.26 -2.19 4.97
CA SER A 161 5.11 -3.32 5.34
C SER A 161 4.76 -3.84 6.75
N TYR A 162 5.18 -5.06 7.08
CA TYR A 162 4.93 -5.66 8.39
C TYR A 162 5.63 -4.92 9.54
N THR A 163 6.75 -4.24 9.27
CA THR A 163 7.42 -3.38 10.27
C THR A 163 6.75 -1.99 10.39
N GLY A 164 5.90 -1.63 9.42
CA GLY A 164 5.26 -0.34 9.32
C GLY A 164 6.19 0.80 8.89
N LEU A 165 7.36 0.51 8.32
CA LEU A 165 8.31 1.52 7.84
C LEU A 165 8.14 1.88 6.36
N SER A 166 7.37 1.08 5.61
CA SER A 166 7.04 1.36 4.21
C SER A 166 5.54 1.36 3.98
N LEU A 167 5.10 2.18 3.03
CA LEU A 167 3.72 2.27 2.53
C LEU A 167 3.77 2.17 1.00
N VAL A 168 2.92 1.33 0.43
CA VAL A 168 2.87 1.10 -1.02
C VAL A 168 1.48 1.37 -1.57
N ILE A 169 1.44 2.07 -2.71
CA ILE A 169 0.30 2.12 -3.62
C ILE A 169 0.71 1.33 -4.87
N ALA A 170 -0.05 0.28 -5.19
CA ALA A 170 0.19 -0.55 -6.36
C ALA A 170 -1.07 -0.61 -7.23
N THR A 171 -0.95 -0.16 -8.48
CA THR A 171 -2.00 -0.25 -9.51
C THR A 171 -1.55 -1.21 -10.62
N ALA A 172 -2.42 -1.52 -11.58
CA ALA A 172 -2.05 -2.37 -12.71
C ALA A 172 -0.83 -1.87 -13.51
N GLY A 173 -0.54 -0.56 -13.47
CA GLY A 173 0.48 0.10 -14.28
C GLY A 173 1.64 0.73 -13.50
N GLU A 174 1.54 0.82 -12.17
CA GLU A 174 2.49 1.58 -11.38
C GLU A 174 2.65 1.04 -9.95
N ILE A 175 3.84 1.26 -9.40
CA ILE A 175 4.08 1.16 -7.97
C ILE A 175 4.66 2.48 -7.44
N VAL A 176 4.08 2.96 -6.34
CA VAL A 176 4.57 4.11 -5.57
C VAL A 176 4.94 3.59 -4.18
N VAL A 177 6.16 3.87 -3.75
CA VAL A 177 6.69 3.44 -2.46
C VAL A 177 7.05 4.67 -1.65
N TYR A 178 6.45 4.76 -0.46
CA TYR A 178 6.87 5.68 0.59
C TYR A 178 7.61 4.89 1.67
N GLY A 179 8.63 5.51 2.25
CA GLY A 179 9.40 4.96 3.35
C GLY A 179 9.63 6.01 4.42
N ARG A 180 9.85 5.56 5.65
CA ARG A 180 10.15 6.44 6.79
C ARG A 180 11.25 5.85 7.65
N CYS A 181 11.92 6.70 8.43
CA CYS A 181 12.83 6.24 9.47
C CYS A 181 12.01 5.71 10.65
N GLY A 182 12.36 4.53 11.17
CA GLY A 182 11.78 4.05 12.42
C GLY A 182 12.16 4.99 13.56
N LYS A 183 11.20 5.35 14.41
CA LYS A 183 11.56 5.87 15.73
C LYS A 183 12.24 4.73 16.46
N SER A 184 13.53 4.86 16.75
CA SER A 184 14.18 3.99 17.72
C SER A 184 13.39 4.15 19.02
N LEU A 185 12.63 3.12 19.40
CA LEU A 185 12.02 3.06 20.71
C LEU A 185 13.21 3.03 21.67
N SER A 186 13.53 4.18 22.26
CA SER A 186 14.40 4.20 23.43
C SER A 186 13.69 3.39 24.50
N ALA A 187 14.33 2.31 24.92
CA ALA A 187 13.91 1.48 26.04
C ALA A 187 13.96 2.27 27.35
#